data_AF-A0A6P0ZVM0-F1
#
_entry.id   AF-A0A6P0ZVM0-F1
#
_cell.length_a   1.000
_cell.length_b   1.000
_cell.length_c   1.000
_cell.angle_alpha   90.00
_cell.angle_beta   90.00
_cell.angle_gamma   90.00
#
_symmetry.space_group_name_H-M   'P 1'
#
loop_
_entity.id
_entity.type
_entity.pdbx_description
1 polymer ?
#
loop_
_entity_poly.entity_id
_entity_poly.type
_entity_poly.pdbx_seq_one_letter_code
_entity_poly.pdbx_strand_id
1 'polypeptide(L)'
;MLLSQLTICTLISSDALAQSLSQVLGSEQYIVHSTSSESEFFEVVEQHKQDLDCLVLQDTDTLPQVIQYLYLQGTTLPAVFLRSDSPEIPPRVDRNQQLGSNQTTHKFTTRSRAYLFHPAEVELSIHQLPEIGDFIQKAITGFLSLAPACNLPRSSDPVYPTLAVANYSFLSKQQHRLAEKLRERLGYLGVYYKRNPRLFFRNLSLNDRDELLEHLRSEYRQIVLQYFAPGDTLNQDIDHFVEQVFFADISISKIVEIHMELMDEFSKQLQLEGRREDILLDYRLTLIDVIAHLGEMYRRSIPREL
;
A
#
# COMPACT_ATOMS: atom_id res chain seq x y z
N MET A 1 9.41 -23.07 -15.29
CA MET A 1 8.53 -22.43 -14.30
C MET A 1 7.81 -21.32 -15.04
N LEU A 2 6.48 -21.35 -15.12
CA LEU A 2 5.71 -20.26 -15.72
C LEU A 2 5.82 -19.03 -14.81
N LEU A 3 6.29 -17.92 -15.35
CA LEU A 3 6.36 -16.63 -14.65
C LEU A 3 4.92 -16.19 -14.30
N SER A 4 4.73 -15.63 -13.09
CA SER A 4 3.41 -15.12 -12.67
C SER A 4 2.97 -13.96 -13.58
N GLN A 5 1.79 -14.07 -14.20
CA GLN A 5 1.27 -13.10 -15.17
C GLN A 5 0.51 -11.97 -14.46
N LEU A 6 0.75 -10.72 -14.84
CA LEU A 6 0.01 -9.58 -14.25
C LEU A 6 -1.37 -9.45 -14.89
N THR A 7 -2.40 -9.31 -14.07
CA THR A 7 -3.79 -9.14 -14.51
C THR A 7 -4.12 -7.66 -14.60
N ILE A 8 -4.40 -7.18 -15.81
CA ILE A 8 -4.68 -5.77 -16.11
C ILE A 8 -6.13 -5.65 -16.54
N CYS A 9 -6.88 -4.72 -15.94
CA CYS A 9 -8.20 -4.34 -16.43
C CYS A 9 -8.13 -3.00 -17.14
N THR A 10 -8.72 -2.92 -18.33
CA THR A 10 -8.66 -1.72 -19.17
C THR A 10 -10.07 -1.22 -19.47
N LEU A 11 -10.31 0.08 -19.27
CA LEU A 11 -11.53 0.76 -19.71
C LEU A 11 -11.19 1.73 -20.83
N ILE A 12 -11.49 1.36 -22.07
CA ILE A 12 -11.14 2.13 -23.27
C ILE A 12 -12.37 2.23 -24.17
N SER A 13 -12.80 3.45 -24.46
CA SER A 13 -14.00 3.71 -25.27
C SER A 13 -13.72 3.74 -26.78
N SER A 14 -12.45 3.83 -27.19
CA SER A 14 -12.06 3.87 -28.60
C SER A 14 -11.55 2.51 -29.10
N ASP A 15 -12.24 1.93 -30.09
CA ASP A 15 -11.85 0.65 -30.70
C ASP A 15 -10.41 0.64 -31.25
N ALA A 16 -9.96 1.76 -31.83
CA ALA A 16 -8.60 1.88 -32.37
C ALA A 16 -7.53 1.86 -31.27
N LEU A 17 -7.82 2.49 -30.12
CA LEU A 17 -6.94 2.47 -28.95
C LEU A 17 -6.95 1.10 -28.27
N ALA A 18 -8.13 0.47 -28.15
CA ALA A 18 -8.26 -0.85 -27.57
C ALA A 18 -7.42 -1.87 -28.36
N GLN A 19 -7.51 -1.86 -29.70
CA GLN A 19 -6.70 -2.72 -30.58
C GLN A 19 -5.20 -2.46 -30.42
N SER A 20 -4.80 -1.19 -30.37
CA SER A 20 -3.38 -0.80 -30.19
C SER A 20 -2.85 -1.26 -28.83
N LEU A 21 -3.65 -1.13 -27.77
CA LEU A 21 -3.28 -1.53 -26.41
C LEU A 21 -3.25 -3.05 -26.25
N SER A 22 -4.18 -3.78 -26.88
CA SER A 22 -4.13 -5.25 -26.94
C SER A 22 -2.90 -5.76 -27.70
N GLN A 23 -2.43 -5.06 -28.74
CA GLN A 23 -1.20 -5.42 -29.45
C GLN A 23 0.05 -5.22 -28.58
N VAL A 24 0.10 -4.12 -27.82
CA VAL A 24 1.26 -3.81 -26.96
C VAL A 24 1.27 -4.69 -25.69
N LEU A 25 0.11 -4.95 -25.10
CA LEU A 25 -0.03 -5.79 -23.90
C LEU A 25 -0.19 -7.28 -24.21
N GLY A 26 -0.32 -7.69 -25.47
CA GLY A 26 -0.50 -9.07 -25.91
C GLY A 26 0.70 -10.00 -25.72
N SER A 27 1.70 -9.58 -24.94
CA SER A 27 2.83 -10.44 -24.55
C SER A 27 2.40 -11.48 -23.50
N GLU A 28 3.11 -12.61 -23.40
CA GLU A 28 2.81 -13.69 -22.43
C GLU A 28 2.89 -13.28 -20.94
N GLN A 29 3.21 -12.01 -20.66
CA GLN A 29 3.44 -11.46 -19.32
C GLN A 29 2.19 -10.79 -18.71
N TYR A 30 1.13 -10.57 -19.50
CA TYR A 30 -0.09 -9.88 -19.07
C TYR A 30 -1.34 -10.66 -19.43
N ILE A 31 -2.28 -10.71 -18.49
CA ILE A 31 -3.66 -11.13 -18.72
C ILE A 31 -4.50 -9.85 -18.79
N VAL A 32 -5.08 -9.54 -19.94
CA VAL A 32 -5.80 -8.27 -20.15
C VAL A 32 -7.30 -8.51 -20.22
N HIS A 33 -8.04 -7.92 -19.30
CA HIS A 33 -9.50 -7.81 -19.36
C HIS A 33 -9.87 -6.48 -20.03
N SER A 34 -10.18 -6.55 -21.33
CA SER A 34 -10.55 -5.38 -22.12
C SER A 34 -12.04 -5.10 -21.98
N THR A 35 -12.40 -3.94 -21.45
CA THR A 35 -13.79 -3.50 -21.29
C THR A 35 -14.03 -2.22 -22.07
N SER A 36 -15.17 -2.17 -22.76
CA SER A 36 -15.53 -1.04 -23.64
C SER A 36 -16.62 -0.16 -23.03
N SER A 37 -17.27 -0.64 -21.96
CA SER A 37 -18.35 0.05 -21.26
C SER A 37 -18.14 0.03 -19.74
N GLU A 38 -18.72 1.01 -19.04
CA GLU A 38 -18.64 1.11 -17.59
C GLU A 38 -19.31 -0.06 -16.87
N SER A 39 -20.48 -0.51 -17.35
CA SER A 39 -21.19 -1.63 -16.75
C SER A 39 -20.35 -2.92 -16.79
N GLU A 40 -19.73 -3.19 -17.94
CA GLU A 40 -18.80 -4.31 -18.11
C GLU A 40 -17.57 -4.16 -17.21
N PHE A 41 -17.02 -2.95 -17.11
CA PHE A 41 -15.92 -2.65 -16.20
C PHE A 41 -16.28 -2.91 -14.73
N PHE A 42 -17.46 -2.49 -14.28
CA PHE A 42 -17.91 -2.72 -12.90
C PHE A 42 -18.09 -4.21 -12.61
N GLU A 43 -18.68 -4.96 -13.53
CA GLU A 43 -18.83 -6.42 -13.39
C GLU A 43 -17.47 -7.12 -13.27
N VAL A 44 -16.50 -6.75 -14.11
CA VAL A 44 -15.15 -7.33 -14.09
C VAL A 44 -14.41 -6.96 -12.81
N VAL A 45 -14.51 -5.71 -12.36
CA VAL A 45 -13.88 -5.27 -11.10
C VAL A 45 -14.50 -5.98 -9.90
N GLU A 46 -15.80 -6.25 -9.91
CA GLU A 46 -16.47 -6.97 -8.82
C GLU A 46 -16.08 -8.46 -8.81
N GLN A 47 -16.08 -9.12 -9.97
CA GLN A 47 -15.75 -10.53 -10.11
C GLN A 47 -14.27 -10.84 -9.84
N HIS A 48 -13.38 -9.93 -10.28
CA HIS A 48 -11.93 -10.10 -10.18
C HIS A 48 -11.29 -9.14 -9.19
N LYS A 49 -12.05 -8.59 -8.23
CA LYS A 49 -11.57 -7.59 -7.26
C LYS A 49 -10.28 -7.98 -6.57
N GLN A 50 -10.16 -9.27 -6.24
CA GLN A 50 -8.99 -9.80 -5.55
C GLN A 50 -7.84 -10.10 -6.49
N ASP A 51 -8.07 -10.23 -7.81
CA ASP A 51 -7.12 -10.71 -8.82
C ASP A 51 -6.50 -9.67 -9.72
N LEU A 52 -7.08 -8.47 -9.79
CA LEU A 52 -6.53 -7.36 -10.55
C LEU A 52 -5.24 -6.83 -9.92
N ASP A 53 -4.28 -6.52 -10.78
CA ASP A 53 -2.97 -5.98 -10.38
C ASP A 53 -2.77 -4.52 -10.83
N CYS A 54 -3.41 -4.09 -11.91
CA CYS A 54 -3.34 -2.72 -12.42
C CYS A 54 -4.60 -2.37 -13.22
N LEU A 55 -5.00 -1.10 -13.16
CA LEU A 55 -6.04 -0.51 -13.98
C LEU A 55 -5.41 0.38 -15.05
N VAL A 56 -5.94 0.34 -16.27
CA VAL A 56 -5.62 1.29 -17.34
C VAL A 56 -6.92 1.93 -17.80
N LEU A 57 -7.09 3.22 -17.50
CA LEU A 57 -8.36 3.93 -17.69
C LEU A 57 -8.16 5.06 -18.71
N GLN A 58 -9.05 5.16 -19.69
CA GLN A 58 -9.07 6.31 -20.60
C GLN A 58 -9.67 7.54 -19.92
N ASP A 59 -9.01 8.70 -20.07
CA ASP A 59 -9.52 10.00 -19.62
C ASP A 59 -10.70 10.43 -20.52
N THR A 60 -11.90 10.01 -20.12
CA THR A 60 -13.19 10.36 -20.73
C THR A 60 -14.06 11.10 -19.71
N ASP A 61 -15.13 11.73 -20.16
CA ASP A 61 -16.07 12.47 -19.29
C ASP A 61 -16.72 11.59 -18.20
N THR A 62 -16.64 10.27 -18.33
CA THR A 62 -17.22 9.31 -17.40
C THR A 62 -16.25 8.78 -16.35
N LEU A 63 -14.96 9.13 -16.47
CA LEU A 63 -13.91 8.77 -15.51
C LEU A 63 -14.24 9.14 -14.05
N PRO A 64 -14.85 10.31 -13.74
CA PRO A 64 -15.22 10.64 -12.36
C PRO A 64 -16.24 9.67 -11.75
N GLN A 65 -17.16 9.12 -12.57
CA GLN A 65 -18.17 8.16 -12.09
C GLN A 65 -17.52 6.80 -11.78
N VAL A 66 -16.58 6.38 -12.63
CA VAL A 66 -15.78 5.16 -12.43
C VAL A 66 -14.94 5.26 -11.16
N ILE A 67 -14.27 6.40 -10.96
CA ILE A 67 -13.48 6.68 -9.76
C ILE A 67 -14.37 6.65 -8.50
N GLN A 68 -15.54 7.30 -8.55
CA GLN A 68 -16.49 7.28 -7.45
C GLN A 68 -16.94 5.85 -7.11
N TYR A 69 -17.24 5.03 -8.12
CA TYR A 69 -17.57 3.62 -7.93
C TYR A 69 -16.44 2.86 -7.24
N LEU A 70 -15.19 3.01 -7.71
CA LEU A 70 -14.02 2.34 -7.12
C LEU A 70 -13.84 2.72 -5.64
N TYR A 71 -14.02 4.00 -5.30
CA TYR A 71 -13.97 4.46 -3.91
C TYR A 71 -15.10 3.89 -3.04
N LEU A 72 -16.34 3.86 -3.54
CA LEU A 72 -17.48 3.30 -2.81
C LEU A 72 -17.30 1.80 -2.55
N GLN A 73 -16.66 1.10 -3.48
CA GLN A 73 -16.31 -0.31 -3.34
C GLN A 73 -15.06 -0.55 -2.48
N GLY A 74 -14.35 0.51 -2.08
CA GLY A 74 -13.09 0.40 -1.34
C GLY A 74 -11.96 -0.22 -2.15
N THR A 75 -12.07 -0.24 -3.48
CA THR A 75 -11.08 -0.82 -4.38
C THR A 75 -10.01 0.22 -4.69
N THR A 76 -8.76 -0.10 -4.38
CA THR A 76 -7.61 0.80 -4.57
C THR A 76 -6.51 0.01 -5.26
N LEU A 77 -6.33 0.25 -6.55
CA LEU A 77 -5.39 -0.50 -7.41
C LEU A 77 -4.43 0.48 -8.08
N PRO A 78 -3.20 0.07 -8.42
CA PRO A 78 -2.34 0.87 -9.29
C PRO A 78 -3.10 1.27 -10.56
N ALA A 79 -3.07 2.55 -10.91
CA ALA A 79 -3.83 3.07 -12.04
C ALA A 79 -2.95 3.88 -13.00
N VAL A 80 -3.11 3.61 -14.29
CA VAL A 80 -2.56 4.39 -15.40
C VAL A 80 -3.71 5.07 -16.13
N PHE A 81 -3.66 6.40 -16.25
CA PHE A 81 -4.65 7.19 -16.96
C PHE A 81 -4.16 7.57 -18.35
N LEU A 82 -4.87 7.12 -19.40
CA LEU A 82 -4.57 7.44 -20.79
C LEU A 82 -5.21 8.77 -21.17
N ARG A 83 -4.39 9.77 -21.48
CA ARG A 83 -4.85 11.11 -21.84
C ARG A 83 -4.66 11.40 -23.32
N SER A 84 -5.73 11.88 -23.96
CA SER A 84 -5.65 12.46 -25.30
C SER A 84 -5.04 13.85 -25.19
N ASP A 85 -3.91 14.08 -25.86
CA ASP A 85 -3.34 15.42 -25.96
C ASP A 85 -4.26 16.30 -26.82
N SER A 86 -5.07 17.14 -26.18
CA SER A 86 -5.82 18.25 -26.78
C SER A 86 -5.68 19.47 -25.85
N PRO A 87 -5.57 20.69 -26.39
CA PRO A 87 -4.58 21.67 -25.95
C PRO A 87 -4.92 22.33 -24.63
N GLU A 88 -3.86 22.79 -23.98
CA GLU A 88 -3.80 23.73 -22.86
C GLU A 88 -5.11 24.48 -22.58
N ILE A 89 -5.76 24.17 -21.45
CA ILE A 89 -6.60 25.15 -20.78
C ILE A 89 -5.64 26.21 -20.24
N PRO A 90 -5.77 27.50 -20.62
CA PRO A 90 -4.85 28.53 -20.16
C PRO A 90 -4.89 28.60 -18.62
N PRO A 91 -3.76 28.93 -17.97
CA PRO A 91 -3.75 29.17 -16.54
C PRO A 91 -4.79 30.23 -16.24
N ARG A 92 -5.73 29.93 -15.35
CA ARG A 92 -6.66 30.92 -14.81
C ARG A 92 -5.83 32.10 -14.34
N VAL A 93 -5.98 33.22 -15.05
CA VAL A 93 -5.34 34.49 -14.71
C VAL A 93 -5.94 34.90 -13.37
N ASP A 94 -5.14 34.82 -12.31
CA ASP A 94 -5.44 35.47 -11.04
C ASP A 94 -5.58 36.97 -11.29
N ARG A 95 -6.82 37.43 -11.39
CA ARG A 95 -7.13 38.85 -11.47
C ARG A 95 -7.22 39.39 -10.05
N ASN A 96 -6.13 40.07 -9.67
CA ASN A 96 -6.04 41.15 -8.68
C ASN A 96 -6.08 40.68 -7.20
N GLN A 97 -5.14 41.05 -6.31
CA GLN A 97 -4.52 42.36 -6.11
C GLN A 97 -3.14 42.22 -5.45
N GLN A 98 -2.16 42.95 -5.97
CA GLN A 98 -0.90 43.28 -5.29
C GLN A 98 -1.19 44.12 -4.04
N LEU A 99 -0.42 43.91 -2.96
CA LEU A 99 0.43 44.97 -2.40
C LEU A 99 1.42 44.39 -1.37
N GLY A 100 2.71 44.67 -1.57
CA GLY A 100 3.60 45.07 -0.47
C GLY A 100 4.60 44.06 0.10
N SER A 101 5.86 44.27 -0.29
CA SER A 101 7.10 44.17 0.52
C SER A 101 7.67 42.80 0.92
N ASN A 102 8.86 42.56 0.36
CA ASN A 102 10.10 42.14 1.00
C ASN A 102 10.06 40.93 1.97
N GLN A 103 10.63 39.81 1.54
CA GLN A 103 11.84 39.21 2.13
C GLN A 103 12.13 37.85 1.50
N THR A 104 13.43 37.59 1.35
CA THR A 104 14.08 36.36 0.93
C THR A 104 13.53 35.11 1.63
N THR A 105 13.09 34.11 0.86
CA THR A 105 13.11 32.70 1.27
C THR A 105 12.85 31.82 0.06
N HIS A 106 13.74 30.86 -0.20
CA HIS A 106 13.56 29.80 -1.18
C HIS A 106 12.25 29.05 -0.92
N LYS A 107 11.20 29.35 -1.69
CA LYS A 107 9.93 28.62 -1.65
C LYS A 107 9.94 27.54 -2.71
N PHE A 108 10.03 26.29 -2.25
CA PHE A 108 9.62 25.10 -2.99
C PHE A 108 8.22 25.31 -3.58
N THR A 109 8.13 25.53 -4.89
CA THR A 109 6.88 25.55 -5.63
C THR A 109 6.56 24.15 -6.13
N THR A 110 6.12 23.26 -5.24
CA THR A 110 5.34 22.08 -5.66
C THR A 110 3.88 22.53 -5.77
N ARG A 111 3.47 22.91 -6.98
CA ARG A 111 2.06 23.05 -7.37
C ARG A 111 1.34 21.76 -7.02
N SER A 112 0.41 21.83 -6.07
CA SER A 112 -0.47 20.72 -5.68
C SER A 112 -1.42 20.42 -6.86
N ARG A 113 -1.06 19.47 -7.72
CA ARG A 113 -2.06 18.82 -8.60
C ARG A 113 -2.96 17.99 -7.69
N ALA A 114 -4.27 18.18 -7.80
CA ALA A 114 -5.23 17.27 -7.18
C ALA A 114 -5.17 15.95 -7.95
N TYR A 115 -4.83 14.86 -7.27
CA TYR A 115 -4.87 13.53 -7.86
C TYR A 115 -6.33 13.14 -8.14
N LEU A 116 -6.57 12.40 -9.21
CA LEU A 116 -7.90 11.96 -9.64
C LEU A 116 -8.39 10.77 -8.81
N PHE A 117 -7.49 9.81 -8.53
CA PHE A 117 -7.80 8.55 -7.86
C PHE A 117 -6.85 8.25 -6.69
N HIS A 118 -5.54 8.40 -6.86
CA HIS A 118 -4.61 8.25 -5.72
C HIS A 118 -3.24 8.88 -5.99
N PRO A 119 -2.40 9.14 -4.97
CA PRO A 119 -1.13 9.84 -5.15
C PRO A 119 -0.07 9.12 -6.00
N ALA A 120 -0.23 7.82 -6.24
CA ALA A 120 0.66 7.03 -7.11
C ALA A 120 0.12 6.84 -8.54
N GLU A 121 -0.90 7.59 -8.94
CA GLU A 121 -1.44 7.46 -10.29
C GLU A 121 -0.45 7.98 -11.32
N VAL A 122 -0.44 7.34 -12.48
CA VAL A 122 0.47 7.72 -13.56
C VAL A 122 -0.36 8.14 -14.77
N GLU A 123 -0.15 9.37 -15.23
CA GLU A 123 -0.71 9.85 -16.48
C GLU A 123 0.20 9.41 -17.65
N LEU A 124 -0.38 8.90 -18.72
CA LEU A 124 0.28 8.52 -19.96
C LEU A 124 -0.44 9.16 -21.15
N SER A 125 0.29 9.90 -22.00
CA SER A 125 -0.25 10.41 -23.25
C SER A 125 -0.43 9.27 -24.27
N ILE A 126 -1.50 9.33 -25.07
CA ILE A 126 -1.79 8.29 -26.09
C ILE A 126 -0.62 8.06 -27.06
N HIS A 127 0.20 9.08 -27.35
CA HIS A 127 1.37 8.95 -28.21
C HIS A 127 2.50 8.07 -27.63
N GLN A 128 2.52 7.91 -26.31
CA GLN A 128 3.50 7.09 -25.58
C GLN A 128 2.97 5.69 -25.24
N LEU A 129 1.85 5.27 -25.86
CA LEU A 129 1.27 3.93 -25.69
C LEU A 129 2.28 2.77 -25.88
N PRO A 130 3.28 2.83 -26.78
CA PRO A 130 4.28 1.77 -26.88
C PRO A 130 5.10 1.56 -25.60
N GLU A 131 5.22 2.57 -24.74
CA GLU A 131 5.94 2.53 -23.47
C GLU A 131 5.04 2.15 -22.27
N ILE A 132 3.77 1.78 -22.51
CA ILE A 132 2.78 1.46 -21.47
C ILE A 132 3.30 0.46 -20.42
N GLY A 133 4.16 -0.49 -20.80
CA GLY A 133 4.77 -1.46 -19.87
C GLY A 133 5.59 -0.79 -18.76
N ASP A 134 6.40 0.21 -19.11
CA ASP A 134 7.22 0.97 -18.15
C ASP A 134 6.33 1.82 -17.24
N PHE A 135 5.25 2.36 -17.78
CA PHE A 135 4.28 3.16 -17.03
C PHE A 135 3.44 2.31 -16.06
N ILE A 136 3.08 1.08 -16.44
CA ILE A 136 2.46 0.10 -15.55
C ILE A 136 3.43 -0.23 -14.42
N GLN A 137 4.70 -0.50 -14.73
CA GLN A 137 5.71 -0.77 -13.69
C GLN A 137 5.89 0.43 -12.74
N LYS A 138 5.87 1.66 -13.28
CA LYS A 138 5.94 2.89 -12.51
C LYS A 138 4.72 3.09 -11.60
N ALA A 139 3.51 2.80 -12.10
CA ALA A 139 2.28 2.89 -11.32
C ALA A 139 2.27 1.86 -10.19
N ILE A 140 2.66 0.62 -10.49
CA ILE A 140 2.82 -0.45 -9.50
C ILE A 140 3.85 -0.08 -8.43
N THR A 141 5.03 0.38 -8.85
CA THR A 141 6.10 0.77 -7.91
C THR A 141 5.67 1.96 -7.04
N GLY A 142 5.01 2.95 -7.65
CA GLY A 142 4.42 4.07 -6.93
C GLY A 142 3.39 3.60 -5.91
N PHE A 143 2.49 2.70 -6.31
CA PHE A 143 1.44 2.17 -5.46
C PHE A 143 1.97 1.33 -4.30
N LEU A 144 3.00 0.51 -4.52
CA LEU A 144 3.71 -0.22 -3.45
C LEU A 144 4.44 0.72 -2.49
N SER A 145 4.83 1.91 -2.95
CA SER A 145 5.46 2.94 -2.11
C SER A 145 4.47 3.81 -1.35
N LEU A 146 3.15 3.67 -1.61
CA LEU A 146 2.13 4.38 -0.85
C LEU A 146 2.05 3.81 0.56
N ALA A 147 2.25 4.67 1.54
CA ALA A 147 1.83 4.37 2.90
C ALA A 147 0.30 4.23 2.93
N PRO A 148 -0.25 3.27 3.68
CA PRO A 148 -1.69 3.00 3.69
C PRO A 148 -2.55 4.21 4.13
N ALA A 149 -1.92 5.26 4.71
CA ALA A 149 -2.53 6.54 5.07
C ALA A 149 -2.82 7.51 3.90
N CYS A 150 -2.44 7.20 2.66
CA CYS A 150 -2.47 8.17 1.57
C CYS A 150 -3.78 8.23 0.76
N ASN A 151 -4.78 7.42 1.09
CA ASN A 151 -6.05 7.39 0.37
C ASN A 151 -7.11 8.24 1.05
N LEU A 152 -7.12 9.54 0.77
CA LEU A 152 -8.31 10.37 0.80
C LEU A 152 -8.05 11.63 -0.05
N PRO A 153 -8.79 11.87 -1.14
CA PRO A 153 -9.15 13.24 -1.47
C PRO A 153 -9.77 13.83 -0.20
N ARG A 154 -9.23 14.94 0.30
CA ARG A 154 -9.88 15.71 1.37
C ARG A 154 -11.17 16.32 0.81
N SER A 155 -12.20 15.49 0.64
CA SER A 155 -13.57 15.96 0.54
C SER A 155 -14.02 16.30 1.96
N SER A 156 -14.38 17.56 2.15
CA SER A 156 -14.83 18.13 3.41
C SER A 156 -16.27 17.73 3.74
N ASP A 157 -16.59 16.43 3.78
CA ASP A 157 -17.92 15.94 4.16
C ASP A 157 -17.86 14.94 5.34
N PRO A 158 -18.73 15.09 6.36
CA PRO A 158 -18.60 14.46 7.67
C PRO A 158 -19.28 13.08 7.76
N VAL A 159 -19.42 12.37 6.64
CA VAL A 159 -20.07 11.05 6.61
C VAL A 159 -18.99 10.04 6.23
N TYR A 160 -18.96 8.87 6.88
CA TYR A 160 -18.07 7.72 6.63
C TYR A 160 -16.73 7.61 7.39
N PRO A 161 -16.74 7.43 8.73
CA PRO A 161 -15.59 6.89 9.47
C PRO A 161 -15.34 5.38 9.22
N THR A 162 -16.37 4.61 8.87
CA THR A 162 -16.31 3.13 8.80
C THR A 162 -15.68 2.58 7.52
N LEU A 163 -15.67 3.36 6.42
CA LEU A 163 -15.04 2.97 5.15
C LEU A 163 -13.51 3.04 5.20
N ALA A 164 -12.95 3.90 6.05
CA ALA A 164 -11.50 4.12 6.14
C ALA A 164 -10.73 2.90 6.67
N VAL A 165 -11.29 2.16 7.64
CA VAL A 165 -10.64 0.98 8.25
C VAL A 165 -10.69 -0.23 7.32
N ALA A 166 -11.82 -0.44 6.64
CA ALA A 166 -11.96 -1.50 5.64
C ALA A 166 -10.99 -1.28 4.47
N ASN A 167 -10.87 -0.02 4.00
CA ASN A 167 -9.94 0.37 2.94
C ASN A 167 -8.47 0.12 3.34
N TYR A 168 -8.09 0.37 4.59
CA TYR A 168 -6.75 0.08 5.10
C TYR A 168 -6.37 -1.40 5.01
N SER A 169 -7.27 -2.28 5.48
CA SER A 169 -7.05 -3.72 5.46
C SER A 169 -7.02 -4.30 4.04
N PHE A 170 -7.80 -3.71 3.12
CA PHE A 170 -7.85 -4.12 1.73
C PHE A 170 -6.59 -3.66 0.98
N LEU A 171 -6.17 -2.41 1.18
CA LEU A 171 -4.93 -1.84 0.66
C LEU A 171 -3.70 -2.66 1.04
N SER A 172 -3.53 -2.95 2.33
CA SER A 172 -2.36 -3.68 2.83
C SER A 172 -2.30 -5.09 2.26
N LYS A 173 -3.43 -5.81 2.25
CA LYS A 173 -3.54 -7.15 1.64
C LYS A 173 -3.24 -7.13 0.15
N GLN A 174 -3.74 -6.13 -0.57
CA GLN A 174 -3.55 -6.04 -2.01
C GLN A 174 -2.12 -5.62 -2.37
N GLN A 175 -1.51 -4.70 -1.61
CA GLN A 175 -0.10 -4.35 -1.75
C GLN A 175 0.80 -5.56 -1.48
N HIS A 176 0.54 -6.33 -0.42
CA HIS A 176 1.29 -7.54 -0.10
C HIS A 176 1.17 -8.60 -1.20
N ARG A 177 -0.05 -8.87 -1.68
CA ARG A 177 -0.30 -9.85 -2.74
C ARG A 177 0.41 -9.47 -4.04
N LEU A 178 0.31 -8.19 -4.44
CA LEU A 178 0.96 -7.66 -5.63
C LEU A 178 2.49 -7.72 -5.48
N ALA A 179 3.03 -7.39 -4.30
CA ALA A 179 4.46 -7.49 -4.01
C ALA A 179 4.97 -8.93 -4.13
N GLU A 180 4.26 -9.91 -3.59
CA GLU A 180 4.61 -11.34 -3.71
C GLU A 180 4.56 -11.82 -5.17
N LYS A 181 3.52 -11.42 -5.92
CA LYS A 181 3.37 -11.75 -7.34
C LYS A 181 4.49 -11.19 -8.20
N LEU A 182 4.90 -9.95 -7.92
CA LEU A 182 6.05 -9.31 -8.56
C LEU A 182 7.37 -9.95 -8.14
N ARG A 183 7.50 -10.38 -6.88
CA ARG A 183 8.67 -11.11 -6.35
C ARG A 183 8.85 -12.46 -7.04
N GLU A 184 7.76 -13.18 -7.31
CA GLU A 184 7.78 -14.42 -8.11
C GLU A 184 8.19 -14.17 -9.58
N ARG A 185 7.74 -13.05 -10.16
CA ARG A 185 7.99 -12.69 -11.56
C ARG A 185 9.39 -12.13 -11.83
N LEU A 186 9.91 -11.27 -10.96
CA LEU A 186 11.22 -10.63 -11.13
C LEU A 186 12.38 -11.54 -10.70
N GLY A 187 12.10 -12.71 -10.12
CA GLY A 187 13.11 -13.50 -9.43
C GLY A 187 13.73 -12.71 -8.27
N TYR A 188 14.86 -13.16 -7.74
CA TYR A 188 15.59 -12.56 -6.60
C TYR A 188 16.06 -11.09 -6.76
N LEU A 189 15.50 -10.29 -7.67
CA LEU A 189 15.58 -8.83 -7.60
C LEU A 189 14.71 -8.36 -6.44
N GLY A 190 15.37 -8.18 -5.29
CA GLY A 190 14.75 -7.71 -4.05
C GLY A 190 13.81 -6.54 -4.29
N VAL A 191 12.53 -6.75 -4.00
CA VAL A 191 11.56 -5.66 -3.87
C VAL A 191 12.05 -4.81 -2.71
N TYR A 192 12.74 -3.72 -3.04
CA TYR A 192 13.30 -2.82 -2.06
C TYR A 192 12.15 -2.14 -1.32
N TYR A 193 12.01 -2.45 -0.03
CA TYR A 193 11.14 -1.67 0.84
C TYR A 193 11.73 -0.26 0.98
N LYS A 194 11.26 0.68 0.16
CA LYS A 194 11.58 2.10 0.32
C LYS A 194 10.83 2.63 1.53
N ARG A 195 11.41 2.45 2.71
CA ARG A 195 10.84 2.92 3.97
C ARG A 195 10.73 4.44 3.97
N ASN A 196 9.60 4.98 4.42
CA ASN A 196 9.37 6.42 4.50
C ASN A 196 9.90 6.95 5.84
N PRO A 197 10.95 7.79 5.85
CA PRO A 197 11.53 8.26 7.11
C PRO A 197 10.55 9.05 7.98
N ARG A 198 9.52 9.66 7.41
CA ARG A 198 8.51 10.40 8.17
C ARG A 198 7.68 9.51 9.10
N LEU A 199 7.55 8.23 8.77
CA LEU A 199 6.79 7.25 9.54
C LEU A 199 7.67 6.51 10.57
N PHE A 200 8.96 6.83 10.65
CA PHE A 200 9.83 6.24 11.66
C PHE A 200 9.39 6.67 13.04
N PHE A 201 9.43 5.74 13.98
CA PHE A 201 9.05 5.93 15.38
C PHE A 201 9.68 7.17 16.01
N ARG A 202 10.93 7.50 15.63
CA ARG A 202 11.64 8.70 16.10
C ARG A 202 11.10 10.03 15.58
N ASN A 203 10.35 10.01 14.47
CA ASN A 203 9.83 11.18 13.77
C ASN A 203 8.32 11.37 13.96
N LEU A 204 7.64 10.40 14.57
CA LEU A 204 6.23 10.47 14.91
C LEU A 204 5.97 11.45 16.08
N SER A 205 4.74 11.97 16.13
CA SER A 205 4.29 12.78 17.28
C SER A 205 4.18 11.91 18.54
N LEU A 206 4.18 12.51 19.73
CA LEU A 206 4.07 11.74 20.98
C LEU A 206 2.79 10.88 21.02
N ASN A 207 1.66 11.44 20.55
CA ASN A 207 0.40 10.71 20.50
C ASN A 207 0.45 9.51 19.54
N ASP A 208 1.01 9.71 18.33
CA ASP A 208 1.12 8.63 17.34
C ASP A 208 2.10 7.54 17.81
N ARG A 209 3.13 7.92 18.59
CA ARG A 209 4.08 6.96 19.18
C ARG A 209 3.41 6.10 20.23
N ASP A 210 2.61 6.70 21.10
CA ASP A 210 1.88 5.97 22.14
C ASP A 210 0.82 5.06 21.51
N GLU A 211 0.08 5.55 20.51
CA GLU A 211 -0.89 4.74 19.76
C GLU A 211 -0.24 3.53 19.07
N LEU A 212 0.88 3.75 18.38
CA LEU A 212 1.63 2.67 17.74
C LEU A 212 2.15 1.65 18.76
N LEU A 213 2.67 2.10 19.91
CA LEU A 213 3.16 1.19 20.94
C LEU A 213 2.03 0.36 21.57
N GLU A 214 0.88 0.97 21.85
CA GLU A 214 -0.29 0.25 22.37
C GLU A 214 -0.79 -0.79 21.36
N HIS A 215 -0.80 -0.43 20.08
CA HIS A 215 -1.15 -1.37 19.01
C HIS A 215 -0.18 -2.56 18.96
N LEU A 216 1.12 -2.30 18.93
CA LEU A 216 2.15 -3.33 18.92
C LEU A 216 2.12 -4.21 20.18
N ARG A 217 1.84 -3.64 21.36
CA ARG A 217 1.64 -4.41 22.59
C ARG A 217 0.46 -5.37 22.47
N SER A 218 -0.65 -4.90 21.90
CA SER A 218 -1.85 -5.72 21.69
C SER A 218 -1.59 -6.87 20.73
N GLU A 219 -0.92 -6.62 19.60
CA GLU A 219 -0.56 -7.66 18.63
C GLU A 219 0.44 -8.65 19.21
N TYR A 220 1.49 -8.16 19.88
CA TYR A 220 2.47 -9.02 20.53
C TYR A 220 1.82 -9.91 21.60
N ARG A 221 0.84 -9.37 22.36
CA ARG A 221 0.04 -10.16 23.29
C ARG A 221 -0.70 -11.30 22.60
N GLN A 222 -1.31 -11.06 21.43
CA GLN A 222 -1.97 -12.12 20.67
C GLN A 222 -1.00 -13.19 20.22
N ILE A 223 0.16 -12.80 19.69
CA ILE A 223 1.21 -13.74 19.27
C ILE A 223 1.60 -14.65 20.44
N VAL A 224 1.86 -14.07 21.61
CA VAL A 224 2.27 -14.82 22.81
C VAL A 224 1.16 -15.78 23.28
N LEU A 225 -0.10 -15.35 23.28
CA LEU A 225 -1.23 -16.19 23.68
C LEU A 225 -1.46 -17.36 22.71
N GLN A 226 -1.22 -17.15 21.41
CA GLN A 226 -1.42 -18.16 20.38
C GLN A 226 -0.17 -19.03 20.13
N TYR A 227 1.01 -18.66 20.63
CA TYR A 227 2.29 -19.29 20.27
C TYR A 227 2.33 -20.81 20.51
N PHE A 228 1.78 -21.26 21.62
CA PHE A 228 1.70 -22.69 21.96
C PHE A 228 0.33 -23.31 21.66
N ALA A 229 -0.60 -22.53 21.11
CA ALA A 229 -1.91 -23.03 20.72
C ALA A 229 -1.83 -23.73 19.35
N PRO A 230 -2.57 -24.83 19.13
CA PRO A 230 -2.66 -25.43 17.82
C PRO A 230 -3.45 -24.51 16.87
N GLY A 231 -2.78 -23.90 15.89
CA GLY A 231 -3.40 -23.04 14.89
C GLY A 231 -2.43 -22.63 13.78
N ASP A 232 -2.97 -22.30 12.61
CA ASP A 232 -2.18 -21.97 11.40
C ASP A 232 -1.96 -20.46 11.20
N THR A 233 -2.53 -19.61 12.06
CA THR A 233 -2.49 -18.13 11.92
C THR A 233 -1.24 -17.49 12.51
N LEU A 234 -0.50 -18.19 13.38
CA LEU A 234 0.62 -17.63 14.13
C LEU A 234 1.68 -16.96 13.24
N ASN A 235 2.05 -17.60 12.13
CA ASN A 235 3.06 -17.04 11.22
C ASN A 235 2.57 -15.72 10.59
N GLN A 236 1.28 -15.62 10.26
CA GLN A 236 0.69 -14.40 9.70
C GLN A 236 0.67 -13.27 10.74
N ASP A 237 0.38 -13.60 12.00
CA ASP A 237 0.39 -12.63 13.10
C ASP A 237 1.81 -12.13 13.38
N ILE A 238 2.81 -13.02 13.35
CA ILE A 238 4.23 -12.66 13.49
C ILE A 238 4.68 -11.79 12.32
N ASP A 239 4.37 -12.16 11.08
CA ASP A 239 4.72 -11.39 9.89
C ASP A 239 4.11 -9.99 9.96
N HIS A 240 2.82 -9.88 10.33
CA HIS A 240 2.14 -8.59 10.46
C HIS A 240 2.80 -7.69 11.50
N PHE A 241 3.09 -8.22 12.69
CA PHE A 241 3.78 -7.47 13.75
C PHE A 241 5.17 -7.00 13.28
N VAL A 242 5.92 -7.89 12.62
CA VAL A 242 7.28 -7.61 12.13
C VAL A 242 7.29 -6.54 11.03
N GLU A 243 6.29 -6.55 10.14
CA GLU A 243 6.13 -5.50 9.12
C GLU A 243 5.98 -4.13 9.76
N GLN A 244 5.10 -3.98 10.74
CA GLN A 244 4.89 -2.71 11.43
C GLN A 244 6.18 -2.21 12.09
N VAL A 245 6.87 -3.11 12.81
CA VAL A 245 8.15 -2.83 13.46
C VAL A 245 9.22 -2.39 12.45
N PHE A 246 9.31 -3.08 11.31
CA PHE A 246 10.28 -2.81 10.26
C PHE A 246 10.05 -1.45 9.58
N PHE A 247 8.80 -1.14 9.22
CA PHE A 247 8.46 0.13 8.56
C PHE A 247 8.57 1.33 9.49
N ALA A 248 8.25 1.14 10.78
CA ALA A 248 8.41 2.16 11.80
C ALA A 248 9.88 2.33 12.27
N ASP A 249 10.84 1.54 11.76
CA ASP A 249 12.25 1.59 12.16
C ASP A 249 12.43 1.43 13.70
N ILE A 250 11.64 0.52 14.29
CA ILE A 250 11.67 0.24 15.73
C ILE A 250 12.88 -0.63 16.05
N SER A 251 13.63 -0.24 17.08
CA SER A 251 14.81 -0.98 17.53
C SER A 251 14.43 -2.31 18.21
N ILE A 252 15.27 -3.33 18.08
CA ILE A 252 15.11 -4.61 18.78
C ILE A 252 14.94 -4.42 20.29
N SER A 253 15.66 -3.46 20.90
CA SER A 253 15.53 -3.14 22.32
C SER A 253 14.10 -2.80 22.74
N LYS A 254 13.31 -2.18 21.85
CA LYS A 254 11.92 -1.81 22.11
C LYS A 254 10.98 -3.02 22.04
N ILE A 255 11.28 -3.99 21.17
CA ILE A 255 10.55 -5.26 21.11
C ILE A 255 10.79 -6.06 22.39
N VAL A 256 12.04 -6.09 22.86
CA VAL A 256 12.39 -6.72 24.14
C VAL A 256 11.67 -6.03 25.31
N GLU A 257 11.57 -4.69 25.29
CA GLU A 257 10.81 -3.93 26.28
C GLU A 257 9.33 -4.34 26.29
N ILE A 258 8.66 -4.38 25.14
CA ILE A 258 7.27 -4.85 25.00
C ILE A 258 7.10 -6.27 25.55
N HIS A 259 8.04 -7.17 25.22
CA HIS A 259 8.03 -8.54 25.73
C HIS A 259 8.13 -8.59 27.26
N MET A 260 9.08 -7.85 27.84
CA MET A 260 9.29 -7.82 29.28
C MET A 260 8.09 -7.24 30.04
N GLU A 261 7.52 -6.14 29.55
CA GLU A 261 6.31 -5.54 30.12
C GLU A 261 5.14 -6.55 30.13
N LEU A 262 4.97 -7.28 29.03
CA LEU A 262 3.93 -8.31 28.93
C LEU A 262 4.18 -9.51 29.86
N MET A 263 5.44 -9.95 30.00
CA MET A 263 5.79 -11.01 30.95
C MET A 263 5.50 -10.60 32.39
N ASP A 264 5.77 -9.34 32.75
CA ASP A 264 5.46 -8.80 34.07
C ASP A 264 3.93 -8.74 34.33
N GLU A 265 3.14 -8.43 33.30
CA GLU A 265 1.66 -8.48 33.38
C GLU A 265 1.16 -9.91 33.60
N PHE A 266 1.65 -10.88 32.82
CA PHE A 266 1.28 -12.28 32.98
C PHE A 266 1.75 -12.86 34.31
N SER A 267 2.94 -12.50 34.79
CA SER A 267 3.44 -12.86 36.12
C SER A 267 2.45 -12.43 37.21
N LYS A 268 2.06 -11.14 37.23
CA LYS A 268 1.07 -10.62 38.18
C LYS A 268 -0.26 -11.38 38.10
N GLN A 269 -0.74 -11.66 36.90
CA GLN A 269 -1.99 -12.40 36.71
C GLN A 269 -1.89 -13.85 37.21
N LEU A 270 -0.81 -14.56 36.89
CA LEU A 270 -0.58 -15.94 37.33
C LEU A 270 -0.47 -16.03 38.86
N GLN A 271 0.17 -15.05 39.52
CA GLN A 271 0.22 -14.98 40.99
C GLN A 271 -1.18 -14.83 41.60
N LEU A 272 -2.02 -13.98 41.02
CA LEU A 272 -3.40 -13.80 41.48
C LEU A 272 -4.24 -15.06 41.28
N GLU A 273 -3.96 -15.84 40.23
CA GLU A 273 -4.61 -17.13 39.96
C GLU A 273 -4.00 -18.30 40.75
N GLY A 274 -2.91 -18.08 41.51
CA GLY A 274 -2.19 -19.13 42.23
C GLY A 274 -1.45 -20.12 41.34
N ARG A 275 -1.13 -19.72 40.11
CA ARG A 275 -0.38 -20.52 39.13
C ARG A 275 1.12 -20.26 39.23
N ARG A 276 1.92 -21.19 38.71
CA ARG A 276 3.37 -21.03 38.61
C ARG A 276 3.74 -20.17 37.41
N GLU A 277 4.79 -19.36 37.57
CA GLU A 277 5.29 -18.43 36.55
C GLU A 277 6.43 -19.01 35.70
N ASP A 278 6.85 -20.24 35.99
CA ASP A 278 7.91 -20.95 35.27
C ASP A 278 7.62 -21.07 33.77
N ILE A 279 6.34 -21.17 33.40
CA ILE A 279 5.87 -21.17 32.01
C ILE A 279 6.24 -19.90 31.23
N LEU A 280 6.47 -18.76 31.90
CA LEU A 280 6.84 -17.52 31.22
C LEU A 280 8.22 -17.59 30.56
N LEU A 281 9.09 -18.49 31.03
CA LEU A 281 10.39 -18.73 30.43
C LEU A 281 10.28 -19.31 29.02
N ASP A 282 9.20 -20.05 28.73
CA ASP A 282 8.99 -20.67 27.42
C ASP A 282 8.69 -19.62 26.35
N TYR A 283 8.10 -18.48 26.72
CA TYR A 283 7.86 -17.36 25.80
C TYR A 283 9.14 -16.64 25.33
N ARG A 284 10.31 -17.00 25.86
CA ARG A 284 11.59 -16.61 25.25
C ARG A 284 11.71 -17.15 23.82
N LEU A 285 11.11 -18.30 23.53
CA LEU A 285 11.04 -18.85 22.18
C LEU A 285 10.27 -17.90 21.25
N THR A 286 9.12 -17.39 21.71
CA THR A 286 8.33 -16.39 20.97
C THR A 286 9.14 -15.13 20.66
N LEU A 287 9.92 -14.63 21.62
CA LEU A 287 10.79 -13.46 21.40
C LEU A 287 11.89 -13.74 20.37
N ILE A 288 12.55 -14.89 20.47
CA ILE A 288 13.58 -15.31 19.50
C ILE A 288 12.99 -15.39 18.10
N ASP A 289 11.80 -15.96 17.98
CA ASP A 289 11.12 -16.17 16.70
C ASP A 289 10.76 -14.84 16.01
N VAL A 290 10.15 -13.92 16.76
CA VAL A 290 9.83 -12.57 16.27
C VAL A 290 11.09 -11.81 15.84
N ILE A 291 12.17 -11.88 16.63
CA ILE A 291 13.45 -11.23 16.27
C ILE A 291 14.06 -11.90 15.03
N ALA A 292 13.93 -13.21 14.88
CA ALA A 292 14.42 -13.94 13.71
C ALA A 292 13.67 -13.50 12.44
N HIS A 293 12.35 -13.38 12.50
CA HIS A 293 11.52 -12.88 11.40
C HIS A 293 11.90 -11.44 11.02
N LEU A 294 12.11 -10.56 12.02
CA LEU A 294 12.60 -9.21 11.78
C LEU A 294 14.01 -9.18 11.17
N GLY A 295 14.92 -10.02 11.66
CA GLY A 295 16.27 -10.15 11.14
C GLY A 295 16.27 -10.61 9.68
N GLU A 296 15.39 -11.57 9.34
CA GLU A 296 15.20 -12.05 7.98
C GLU A 296 14.63 -10.96 7.07
N MET A 297 13.67 -10.17 7.56
CA MET A 297 13.14 -8.98 6.86
C MET A 297 14.25 -7.96 6.56
N TYR A 298 15.08 -7.61 7.54
CA TYR A 298 16.24 -6.75 7.30
C TYR A 298 17.23 -7.36 6.33
N ARG A 299 17.55 -8.66 6.46
CA ARG A 299 18.48 -9.37 5.56
C ARG A 299 17.99 -9.36 4.11
N ARG A 300 16.69 -9.56 3.89
CA ARG A 300 16.05 -9.51 2.57
C ARG A 300 15.99 -8.11 1.98
N SER A 301 15.98 -7.08 2.83
CA SER A 301 15.96 -5.68 2.39
C SER A 301 17.31 -5.15 1.89
N ILE A 302 18.42 -5.85 2.16
CA ILE A 302 19.76 -5.46 1.70
C ILE A 302 19.93 -5.88 0.24
N PRO A 303 20.28 -4.95 -0.68
CA PRO A 303 20.60 -5.29 -2.06
C PRO A 303 21.72 -6.33 -2.12
N ARG A 304 21.51 -7.42 -2.87
CA ARG A 304 22.62 -8.28 -3.29
C ARG A 304 23.29 -7.58 -4.46
N GLU A 305 24.57 -7.24 -4.33
CA GLU A 305 25.37 -6.79 -5.46
C GLU A 305 25.36 -7.91 -6.53
N LEU A 306 24.93 -7.54 -7.74
CA LEU A 306 25.03 -8.33 -8.96
C LEU A 306 26.22 -7.81 -9.76
#